data_AF-A0A7D5R1H8-F1
#
_entry.id   AF-A0A7D5R1H8-F1
#
_cell.length_a   1.000
_cell.length_b   1.000
_cell.length_c   1.000
_cell.angle_alpha   90.00
_cell.angle_beta   90.00
_cell.angle_gamma   90.00
#
_symmetry.space_group_name_H-M   'P 1'
#
loop_
_entity.id
_entity.type
_entity.pdbx_description
1 polymer ?
#
loop_
_entity_poly.entity_id
_entity_poly.type
_entity_poly.pdbx_seq_one_letter_code
_entity_poly.pdbx_strand_id
1 'polypeptide(L)' 'MKKSTQQTIESPIPEKPIQYRLRQASCITVESAIRNKVNLNISWYDVHGEEQSQKYSISAGSVIEL' A
#
# COMPACT_ATOMS: atom_id res chain seq x y z
N MET A 1 2.45 31.81 6.52
CA MET A 1 1.87 30.55 7.00
C MET A 1 2.80 29.42 6.57
N LYS A 2 3.50 28.78 7.52
CA LYS A 2 4.51 27.77 7.22
C LYS A 2 3.79 26.45 6.91
N LYS A 3 3.90 25.95 5.67
CA LYS A 3 3.45 24.61 5.30
C LYS A 3 4.35 23.62 6.02
N SER A 4 3.82 22.95 7.04
CA SER A 4 4.50 21.86 7.72
C SER A 4 4.39 20.64 6.82
N THR A 5 5.49 20.32 6.15
CA THR A 5 5.67 19.07 5.42
C THR A 5 5.68 17.95 6.46
N GLN A 6 4.60 17.17 6.54
CA GLN A 6 4.58 15.92 7.30
C GLN A 6 5.68 15.02 6.70
N GLN A 7 6.80 14.91 7.41
CA GLN A 7 7.79 13.86 7.18
C GLN A 7 7.16 12.57 7.67
N THR A 8 6.59 11.79 6.75
CA THR A 8 6.29 10.38 7.00
C THR A 8 7.60 9.70 7.36
N ILE A 9 7.69 9.24 8.61
CA ILE A 9 8.86 8.54 9.14
C ILE A 9 8.93 7.20 8.42
N GLU A 10 9.77 7.10 7.39
CA GLU A 10 10.07 5.86 6.65
C GLU A 10 10.91 4.92 7.55
N SER A 11 10.30 4.40 8.62
CA SER A 11 10.79 3.13 9.16
C SER A 11 10.45 2.09 8.10
N PRO A 12 11.40 1.28 7.60
CA PRO A 12 11.10 0.29 6.57
C PRO A 12 10.09 -0.70 7.16
N ILE A 13 8.83 -0.52 6.80
CA ILE A 13 7.77 -1.47 7.11
C ILE A 13 8.25 -2.79 6.50
N PRO A 14 8.44 -3.86 7.30
CA PRO A 14 8.88 -5.13 6.76
C PRO A 14 7.96 -5.51 5.61
N GLU A 15 8.55 -5.80 4.44
CA GLU A 15 7.80 -6.14 3.24
C GLU A 15 6.99 -7.42 3.52
N LYS A 16 5.74 -7.23 3.91
CA LYS A 16 4.80 -8.34 4.09
C LYS A 16 4.27 -8.75 2.72
N PRO A 17 3.99 -10.04 2.51
CA PRO A 17 3.28 -10.51 1.32
C PRO A 17 1.99 -9.71 1.12
N ILE A 18 1.64 -9.44 -0.14
CA ILE A 18 0.46 -8.64 -0.50
C ILE A 18 -0.83 -9.20 0.12
N GLN A 19 -0.94 -10.54 0.25
CA GLN A 19 -2.06 -11.24 0.88
C GLN A 19 -2.31 -10.74 2.30
N TYR A 20 -1.24 -10.54 3.07
CA TYR A 20 -1.34 -10.10 4.45
C TYR A 20 -1.88 -8.67 4.53
N ARG A 21 -1.42 -7.77 3.65
CA ARG A 21 -1.90 -6.38 3.61
C ARG A 21 -3.31 -6.27 3.09
N LEU A 22 -3.71 -7.09 2.12
CA LEU A 22 -5.09 -7.13 1.64
C LEU A 22 -6.09 -7.47 2.75
N ARG A 23 -5.72 -8.35 3.69
CA ARG A 23 -6.57 -8.67 4.86
C ARG A 23 -6.72 -7.52 5.85
N GLN A 24 -5.78 -6.57 5.85
CA GLN A 24 -5.78 -5.39 6.73
C GLN A 24 -6.27 -4.12 6.04
N ALA A 25 -6.47 -4.17 4.72
CA ALA A 25 -6.63 -2.98 3.90
C ALA A 25 -7.89 -2.20 4.29
N SER A 26 -7.72 -0.92 4.61
CA SER A 26 -8.82 0.05 4.65
C SER A 26 -9.08 0.63 3.26
N CYS A 27 -8.04 0.79 2.45
CA CYS A 27 -8.12 1.32 1.10
C CYS A 27 -7.11 0.63 0.17
N ILE A 28 -7.52 0.40 -1.07
CA ILE A 28 -6.65 -0.09 -2.16
C ILE A 28 -6.76 0.91 -3.30
N THR A 29 -5.65 1.59 -3.61
CA THR A 29 -5.58 2.56 -4.70
C THR A 29 -4.79 1.98 -5.86
N VAL A 30 -5.35 2.07 -7.06
CA VAL A 30 -4.60 1.78 -8.29
C VAL A 30 -3.83 3.05 -8.66
N GLU A 31 -2.51 3.07 -8.44
CA GLU A 31 -1.67 4.23 -8.79
C GLU A 31 -1.43 4.31 -10.29
N SER A 32 -1.30 3.15 -10.97
CA SER A 32 -1.22 3.08 -12.42
C SER A 32 -1.52 1.67 -12.93
N ALA A 33 -2.05 1.60 -14.15
CA ALA A 33 -2.22 0.37 -14.91
C ALA A 33 -1.55 0.56 -16.27
N ILE A 34 -0.41 -0.10 -16.46
CA ILE A 34 0.33 -0.12 -17.73
C ILE A 34 0.24 -1.53 -18.33
N ARG A 35 0.72 -1.69 -19.57
CA ARG A 35 0.63 -3.00 -20.26
C ARG A 35 1.22 -4.11 -19.39
N ASN A 36 0.40 -5.12 -19.10
CA ASN A 36 0.72 -6.31 -18.30
C ASN A 36 1.10 -6.06 -16.83
N LYS A 37 0.93 -4.84 -16.29
CA LYS A 37 1.36 -4.50 -14.93
C LYS A 37 0.42 -3.50 -14.26
N VAL A 38 0.05 -3.77 -13.02
CA VAL A 38 -0.77 -2.88 -12.18
C VAL A 38 0.03 -2.52 -10.93
N ASN A 39 0.18 -1.23 -10.66
CA ASN A 39 0.80 -0.73 -9.45
C ASN A 39 -0.30 -0.31 -8.47
N LEU A 40 -0.25 -0.87 -7.27
CA LEU A 40 -1.22 -0.68 -6.21
C LEU A 40 -0.55 0.01 -5.02
N ASN A 41 -1.29 0.87 -4.35
CA ASN A 41 -0.97 1.32 -3.00
C ASN A 41 -2.06 0.81 -2.06
N ILE A 42 -1.67 0.01 -1.07
CA ILE A 42 -2.60 -0.53 -0.06
C ILE A 42 -2.38 0.26 1.22
N SER A 43 -3.43 0.89 1.74
CA SER A 43 -3.42 1.58 3.03
C SER A 43 -4.18 0.79 4.11
N TRP A 44 -3.72 0.88 5.35
CA TRP A 44 -4.34 0.31 6.54
C TRP A 44 -4.03 1.17 7.76
N TYR A 45 -4.67 0.90 8.90
CA TYR A 45 -4.35 1.55 10.18
C TYR A 45 -3.58 0.60 11.09
N ASP A 46 -2.55 1.09 11.76
CA ASP A 46 -1.85 0.30 12.78
C ASP A 46 -2.59 0.28 14.12
N VAL A 47 -2.00 -0.36 15.13
CA VAL A 47 -2.59 -0.49 16.47
C VAL A 47 -2.76 0.84 17.21
N HIS A 48 -2.08 1.90 16.76
CA HIS A 48 -2.20 3.25 17.30
C HIS A 48 -3.21 4.09 16.51
N GLY A 49 -3.82 3.54 15.46
CA GLY A 49 -4.76 4.26 14.58
C GLY A 49 -4.08 5.14 13.54
N GLU A 50 -2.76 5.02 13.37
CA GLU A 50 -2.02 5.78 12.38
C GLU A 50 -2.12 5.11 11.01
N GLU A 51 -2.31 5.91 9.96
CA GLU A 51 -2.38 5.40 8.59
C GLU A 51 -1.00 4.95 8.12
N GLN A 52 -0.95 3.72 7.61
CA GLN A 52 0.20 3.11 6.99
C GLN A 52 -0.14 2.76 5.55
N SER A 53 0.86 2.72 4.67
CA SER A 53 0.65 2.27 3.30
C SER A 53 1.85 1.49 2.75
N GLN A 54 1.59 0.62 1.78
CA GLN A 54 2.61 -0.15 1.10
C GLN A 54 2.26 -0.33 -0.37
N LYS A 55 3.26 -0.07 -1.22
CA LYS A 55 3.15 -0.19 -2.66
C LYS A 55 3.47 -1.60 -3.12
N TYR A 56 2.70 -2.07 -4.09
CA TYR A 56 2.89 -3.36 -4.73
C TYR A 56 2.79 -3.22 -6.24
N SER A 57 3.47 -4.12 -6.94
CA SER A 57 3.35 -4.27 -8.37
C SER A 57 2.95 -5.71 -8.68
N ILE A 58 1.84 -5.88 -9.37
CA ILE A 58 1.34 -7.19 -9.80
C ILE A 58 1.20 -7.23 -11.32
N SER A 59 1.21 -8.44 -11.90
CA SER A 59 0.89 -8.60 -13.31
C SER A 59 -0.59 -8.35 -13.56
N ALA A 60 -0.91 -7.73 -14.69
CA ALA A 60 -2.31 -7.49 -15.07
C ALA A 60 -3.02 -8.83 -15.33
N GLY A 61 -4.23 -8.98 -14.80
CA GLY A 61 -4.99 -10.23 -14.90
C GLY A 61 -4.58 -11.32 -13.90
N SER A 62 -3.62 -11.05 -13.01
CA SER A 62 -3.27 -11.98 -11.93
C SER A 62 -4.39 -12.10 -10.89
N VAL A 63 -4.55 -13.32 -10.39
CA VAL A 63 -5.33 -13.62 -9.19
C VAL A 63 -4.38 -13.67 -8.01
N ILE A 64 -4.73 -13.00 -6.91
CA ILE A 64 -3.99 -13.08 -5.66
C ILE A 64 -4.67 -14.13 -4.78
N GLU A 65 -4.05 -15.29 -4.62
CA GLU A 65 -4.55 -16.38 -3.78
C GLU A 65 -4.30 -16.10 -2.29
N LEU A 66 -5.16 -16.65 -1.42
CA LEU A 66 -5.24 -16.36 0.03
C LEU A 66 -4.49 -17.34 0.93
#